data_AF-A0A8I2C4J0-F1
#
_entry.id   AF-A0A8I2C4J0-F1
#
_cell.length_a   1.000
_cell.length_b   1.000
_cell.length_c   1.000
_cell.angle_alpha   90.00
_cell.angle_beta   90.00
_cell.angle_gamma   90.00
#
_symmetry.space_group_name_H-M   'P 1'
#
loop_
_entity.id
_entity.type
_entity.pdbx_description
1 polymer ?
#
loop_
_entity_poly.entity_id
_entity_poly.type
_entity_poly.pdbx_seq_one_letter_code
_entity_poly.pdbx_strand_id
1 'polypeptide(L)'
;MNIVSKSPSAPERPAARRAIVAAIIFIVAHVVLLLGITAPDKLYFDEVHYVPAARQILLPVRDGPILNPMHPPLAKEIIALSIKAFGDGPLGWRYPAALFGALALVGVYLGGLALFASQQRAIAAVLLAFFNQMLFVQSRIAMLDIFALAFGLFAIAAFVHGFRQPRPQSAFALAGLFAGLATACKWSGLFVLATCIAIVVVIRLMQGWRTRFADANAEDWYRPELWPDFRVPHFMVCFVLIPATVYLATFVPLYGLSFTDIMEAQRRIFADNTTTAIAGHTYMSSWPSWPFLVRPVWYLFEKVGDDRFAAIVFLGNPLVLWPALIALIIALRDWIVGRGRDAFLVLAFYLGPYLAWALLPRTLGFIYYYLPAATTASFVLVYALTRKGAPRWLLWTFVAVGCAGFVAMLPVTAAVIETSMATFNRLMLFQGWI
;
A
#
# COMPACT_ATOMS: atom_id res chain seq x y z
N MET A 1 -32.71 -50.97 -22.36
CA MET A 1 -31.91 -50.88 -21.12
C MET A 1 -31.10 -49.59 -21.20
N ASN A 2 -31.68 -48.47 -20.76
CA ASN A 2 -31.06 -47.14 -20.89
C ASN A 2 -30.24 -46.85 -19.63
N ILE A 3 -28.91 -46.82 -19.78
CA ILE A 3 -27.99 -46.39 -18.74
C ILE A 3 -27.93 -44.86 -18.80
N VAL A 4 -28.58 -44.19 -17.86
CA VAL A 4 -28.41 -42.76 -17.61
C VAL A 4 -27.10 -42.58 -16.83
N SER A 5 -26.06 -42.08 -17.49
CA SER A 5 -24.84 -41.63 -16.83
C SER A 5 -25.10 -40.29 -16.11
N LYS A 6 -25.30 -40.34 -14.79
CA LYS A 6 -25.14 -39.15 -13.94
C LYS A 6 -23.65 -38.87 -13.80
N SER A 7 -23.17 -37.80 -14.44
CA SER A 7 -21.97 -37.10 -13.99
C SER A 7 -22.39 -35.98 -13.03
N PRO A 8 -22.00 -36.01 -11.74
CA PRO A 8 -22.14 -34.85 -10.88
C PRO A 8 -20.91 -33.96 -11.05
N SER A 9 -20.98 -32.95 -11.92
CA SER A 9 -20.03 -31.83 -11.83
C SER A 9 -20.34 -31.08 -10.54
N ALA A 10 -19.52 -31.30 -9.51
CA ALA A 10 -19.62 -30.58 -8.25
C ALA A 10 -19.58 -29.06 -8.50
N PRO A 11 -20.46 -28.25 -7.89
CA PRO A 11 -20.38 -26.80 -8.03
C PRO A 11 -19.11 -26.31 -7.33
N GLU A 12 -18.15 -25.77 -8.10
CA GLU A 12 -17.01 -25.06 -7.55
C GLU A 12 -17.50 -23.96 -6.58
N ARG A 13 -17.13 -24.08 -5.30
CA ARG A 13 -17.53 -23.10 -4.29
C ARG A 13 -16.87 -21.76 -4.62
N PRO A 14 -17.61 -20.62 -4.66
CA PRO A 14 -17.06 -19.31 -4.99
C PRO A 14 -15.85 -18.87 -4.16
N ALA A 15 -15.67 -19.41 -2.95
CA ALA A 15 -14.52 -19.18 -2.09
C ALA A 15 -13.24 -19.86 -2.60
N ALA A 16 -13.34 -21.11 -3.10
CA ALA A 16 -12.18 -21.84 -3.64
C ALA A 16 -11.62 -21.11 -4.86
N ARG A 17 -12.50 -20.64 -5.76
CA ARG A 17 -12.08 -19.85 -6.92
C ARG A 17 -11.37 -18.55 -6.53
N ARG A 18 -11.85 -17.83 -5.51
CA ARG A 18 -11.19 -16.61 -5.00
C ARG A 18 -9.79 -16.91 -4.46
N ALA A 19 -9.65 -18.00 -3.70
CA ALA A 19 -8.37 -18.43 -3.15
C ALA A 19 -7.37 -18.82 -4.26
N ILE A 20 -7.82 -19.56 -5.28
CA ILE A 20 -6.99 -19.94 -6.43
C ILE A 20 -6.50 -18.69 -7.17
N VAL A 21 -7.38 -17.73 -7.47
CA VAL A 21 -6.98 -16.49 -8.15
C VAL A 21 -6.00 -15.67 -7.30
N ALA A 22 -6.22 -15.56 -5.99
CA ALA A 22 -5.28 -14.90 -5.09
C ALA A 22 -3.89 -15.58 -5.09
N ALA A 23 -3.86 -16.91 -5.09
CA ALA A 23 -2.62 -17.68 -5.16
C ALA A 23 -1.90 -17.47 -6.51
N ILE A 24 -2.63 -17.45 -7.63
CA ILE A 24 -2.06 -17.16 -8.95
C ILE A 24 -1.48 -15.75 -8.99
N ILE A 25 -2.21 -14.75 -8.50
CA ILE A 25 -1.72 -13.35 -8.42
C ILE A 25 -0.43 -13.30 -7.62
N PHE A 26 -0.40 -13.93 -6.43
CA PHE A 26 0.77 -13.98 -5.58
C PHE A 26 1.97 -14.62 -6.29
N ILE A 27 1.80 -15.83 -6.85
CA ILE A 27 2.89 -16.57 -7.49
C ILE A 27 3.45 -15.80 -8.69
N VAL A 28 2.57 -15.33 -9.59
CA VAL A 28 3.00 -14.60 -10.79
C VAL A 28 3.71 -13.32 -10.41
N ALA A 29 3.14 -12.52 -9.51
CA ALA A 29 3.76 -11.27 -9.08
C ALA A 29 5.10 -11.52 -8.38
N HIS A 30 5.18 -12.50 -7.50
CA HIS A 30 6.39 -12.84 -6.78
C HIS A 30 7.51 -13.25 -7.74
N VAL A 31 7.22 -14.10 -8.73
CA VAL A 31 8.20 -14.49 -9.76
C VAL A 31 8.67 -13.27 -10.55
N VAL A 32 7.76 -12.42 -11.02
CA VAL A 32 8.11 -11.22 -11.81
C VAL A 32 8.95 -10.24 -10.99
N LEU A 33 8.61 -10.02 -9.71
CA LEU A 33 9.32 -9.10 -8.83
C LEU A 33 10.74 -9.60 -8.49
N LEU A 34 10.99 -10.91 -8.52
CA LEU A 34 12.31 -11.49 -8.30
C LEU A 34 13.25 -11.38 -9.52
N LEU A 35 12.73 -11.15 -10.73
CA LEU A 35 13.54 -11.09 -11.95
C LEU A 35 14.60 -9.98 -11.84
N GLY A 36 15.87 -10.36 -11.66
CA GLY A 36 16.99 -9.42 -11.52
C GLY A 36 16.97 -8.58 -10.24
N ILE A 37 16.38 -9.09 -9.15
CA ILE A 37 16.32 -8.41 -7.86
C ILE A 37 17.70 -8.15 -7.22
N THR A 38 18.70 -8.93 -7.62
CA THR A 38 20.08 -8.80 -7.12
C THR A 38 20.86 -7.65 -7.75
N ALA A 39 20.31 -7.00 -8.79
CA ALA A 39 20.90 -5.82 -9.40
C ALA A 39 20.16 -4.56 -8.91
N PRO A 40 20.89 -3.53 -8.45
CA PRO A 40 22.36 -3.43 -8.31
C PRO A 40 22.92 -4.31 -7.19
N ASP A 41 24.17 -4.72 -7.29
CA ASP A 41 24.84 -5.59 -6.30
C ASP A 41 25.28 -4.87 -5.01
N LYS A 42 24.95 -3.58 -4.88
CA LYS A 42 25.25 -2.71 -3.74
C LYS A 42 23.99 -2.09 -3.15
N LEU A 43 24.14 -1.55 -1.93
CA LEU A 43 23.10 -0.73 -1.30
C LEU A 43 22.95 0.58 -2.06
N TYR A 44 21.71 1.02 -2.25
CA TYR A 44 21.38 2.31 -2.85
C TYR A 44 20.19 2.95 -2.14
N PHE A 45 20.07 4.29 -2.26
CA PHE A 45 19.05 5.07 -1.55
C PHE A 45 19.02 4.70 -0.04
N ASP A 46 17.85 4.65 0.61
CA ASP A 46 17.73 4.35 2.04
C ASP A 46 18.04 2.88 2.43
N GLU A 47 18.41 1.98 1.49
CA GLU A 47 18.96 0.67 1.87
C GLU A 47 20.21 0.83 2.76
N VAL A 48 20.96 1.92 2.56
CA VAL A 48 22.12 2.30 3.38
C VAL A 48 21.77 2.57 4.85
N HIS A 49 20.48 2.76 5.17
CA HIS A 49 20.00 2.93 6.54
C HIS A 49 19.34 1.66 7.07
N TYR A 50 18.46 1.03 6.28
CA TYR A 50 17.65 -0.09 6.75
C TYR A 50 18.42 -1.42 6.80
N VAL A 51 19.30 -1.69 5.82
CA VAL A 51 20.08 -2.92 5.81
C VAL A 51 21.10 -2.96 6.96
N PRO A 52 21.89 -1.89 7.24
CA PRO A 52 22.75 -1.88 8.42
C PRO A 52 22.00 -2.03 9.74
N ALA A 53 20.81 -1.42 9.87
CA ALA A 53 19.98 -1.60 11.06
C ALA A 53 19.51 -3.06 11.20
N ALA A 54 19.12 -3.71 10.10
CA ALA A 54 18.78 -5.13 10.11
C ALA A 54 19.99 -6.03 10.46
N ARG A 55 21.20 -5.71 9.97
CA ARG A 55 22.44 -6.41 10.38
C ARG A 55 22.69 -6.29 11.88
N GLN A 56 22.49 -5.10 12.44
CA GLN A 56 22.67 -4.87 13.89
C GLN A 56 21.72 -5.74 14.73
N ILE A 57 20.50 -6.02 14.25
CA ILE A 57 19.54 -6.92 14.94
C ILE A 57 20.07 -8.36 15.03
N LEU A 58 20.93 -8.80 14.10
CA LEU A 58 21.49 -10.15 14.08
C LEU A 58 22.72 -10.32 14.96
N LEU A 59 23.31 -9.23 15.47
CA LEU A 59 24.49 -9.31 16.33
C LEU A 59 24.12 -9.90 17.70
N PRO A 60 24.91 -10.85 18.24
CA PRO A 60 24.67 -11.43 19.57
C PRO A 60 24.70 -10.38 20.68
N VAL A 61 25.57 -9.38 20.52
CA VAL A 61 25.72 -8.22 21.41
C VAL A 61 25.67 -6.98 20.53
N ARG A 62 24.88 -5.98 20.92
CA ARG A 62 24.81 -4.71 20.21
C ARG A 62 25.98 -3.82 20.64
N ASP A 63 26.89 -3.58 19.71
CA ASP A 63 27.93 -2.58 19.88
C ASP A 63 27.46 -1.25 19.29
N GLY A 64 27.42 -0.20 20.11
CA GLY A 64 27.11 1.16 19.70
C GLY A 64 25.61 1.55 19.71
N PRO A 65 25.28 2.75 19.19
CA PRO A 65 23.92 3.27 19.18
C PRO A 65 23.00 2.49 18.24
N ILE A 66 21.70 2.50 18.52
CA ILE A 66 20.69 1.86 17.67
C ILE A 66 20.68 2.58 16.31
N LEU A 67 20.85 1.80 15.24
CA LEU A 67 20.76 2.31 13.88
C LEU A 67 19.30 2.45 13.45
N ASN A 68 18.99 3.55 12.77
CA ASN A 68 17.65 3.91 12.32
C ASN A 68 16.58 3.83 13.45
N PRO A 69 16.75 4.53 14.59
CA PRO A 69 15.81 4.42 15.72
C PRO A 69 14.48 5.16 15.47
N MET A 70 14.41 6.01 14.44
CA MET A 70 13.23 6.80 14.08
C MET A 70 12.06 6.01 13.48
N HIS A 71 12.20 4.68 13.33
CA HIS A 71 11.14 3.82 12.83
C HIS A 71 10.96 2.57 13.69
N PRO A 72 9.71 2.12 13.88
CA PRO A 72 9.39 0.82 14.47
C PRO A 72 10.15 -0.37 13.83
N PRO A 73 10.30 -1.49 14.56
CA PRO A 73 11.30 -2.50 14.22
C PRO A 73 10.85 -3.53 13.18
N LEU A 74 9.55 -3.80 13.02
CA LEU A 74 9.05 -5.00 12.35
C LEU A 74 9.64 -5.21 10.93
N ALA A 75 9.68 -4.16 10.12
CA ALA A 75 10.23 -4.27 8.77
C ALA A 75 11.74 -4.58 8.76
N LYS A 76 12.50 -4.02 9.72
CA LYS A 76 13.94 -4.32 9.88
C LYS A 76 14.16 -5.72 10.42
N GLU A 77 13.29 -6.21 11.31
CA GLU A 77 13.31 -7.60 11.79
C GLU A 77 13.04 -8.59 10.64
N ILE A 78 12.08 -8.30 9.76
CA ILE A 78 11.80 -9.11 8.58
C ILE A 78 13.02 -9.15 7.62
N ILE A 79 13.66 -8.00 7.39
CA ILE A 79 14.90 -7.94 6.59
C ILE A 79 16.02 -8.74 7.27
N ALA A 80 16.18 -8.63 8.59
CA ALA A 80 17.17 -9.37 9.36
C ALA A 80 16.98 -10.89 9.25
N LEU A 81 15.73 -11.37 9.38
CA LEU A 81 15.40 -12.79 9.19
C LEU A 81 15.77 -13.27 7.77
N SER A 82 15.56 -12.44 6.77
CA SER A 82 15.93 -12.75 5.38
C SER A 82 17.44 -12.78 5.16
N ILE A 83 18.20 -11.83 5.74
CA ILE A 83 19.66 -11.86 5.73
C ILE A 83 20.18 -13.16 6.38
N LYS A 84 19.56 -13.57 7.50
CA LYS A 84 19.92 -14.83 8.16
C LYS A 84 19.62 -16.07 7.31
N ALA A 85 18.54 -16.05 6.53
CA ALA A 85 18.11 -17.19 5.72
C ALA A 85 18.81 -17.29 4.35
N PHE A 86 19.04 -16.16 3.68
CA PHE A 86 19.52 -16.08 2.29
C PHE A 86 20.91 -15.45 2.14
N GLY A 87 21.54 -15.05 3.25
CA GLY A 87 22.86 -14.40 3.29
C GLY A 87 22.81 -12.88 3.25
N ASP A 88 23.89 -12.25 3.71
CA ASP A 88 24.08 -10.80 3.70
C ASP A 88 24.51 -10.30 2.31
N GLY A 89 23.57 -10.34 1.37
CA GLY A 89 23.74 -9.85 0.01
C GLY A 89 22.43 -9.33 -0.60
N PRO A 90 22.46 -8.82 -1.85
CA PRO A 90 21.30 -8.22 -2.52
C PRO A 90 20.01 -9.04 -2.46
N LEU A 91 20.12 -10.37 -2.60
CA LEU A 91 18.97 -11.27 -2.48
C LEU A 91 18.40 -11.24 -1.06
N GLY A 92 19.23 -11.43 -0.03
CA GLY A 92 18.78 -11.43 1.36
C GLY A 92 18.21 -10.09 1.81
N TRP A 93 18.72 -8.97 1.27
CA TRP A 93 18.19 -7.63 1.58
C TRP A 93 16.80 -7.40 0.97
N ARG A 94 16.61 -7.79 -0.30
CA ARG A 94 15.45 -7.37 -1.10
C ARG A 94 14.38 -8.43 -1.29
N TYR A 95 14.67 -9.71 -1.04
CA TYR A 95 13.68 -10.79 -1.13
C TYR A 95 12.39 -10.47 -0.35
N PRO A 96 12.43 -9.93 0.88
CA PRO A 96 11.21 -9.62 1.61
C PRO A 96 10.40 -8.51 0.95
N ALA A 97 11.04 -7.53 0.31
CA ALA A 97 10.33 -6.49 -0.43
C ALA A 97 9.53 -7.09 -1.59
N ALA A 98 10.09 -8.05 -2.33
CA ALA A 98 9.40 -8.73 -3.43
C ALA A 98 8.25 -9.61 -2.94
N LEU A 99 8.47 -10.33 -1.83
CA LEU A 99 7.43 -11.12 -1.17
C LEU A 99 6.26 -10.22 -0.74
N PHE A 100 6.56 -9.11 -0.06
CA PHE A 100 5.54 -8.19 0.43
C PHE A 100 4.89 -7.37 -0.69
N GLY A 101 5.59 -7.12 -1.79
CA GLY A 101 5.02 -6.57 -3.01
C GLY A 101 3.98 -7.49 -3.65
N ALA A 102 4.27 -8.79 -3.73
CA ALA A 102 3.30 -9.78 -4.19
C ALA A 102 2.09 -9.88 -3.23
N LEU A 103 2.34 -9.84 -1.92
CA LEU A 103 1.27 -9.80 -0.91
C LEU A 103 0.43 -8.51 -0.98
N ALA A 104 1.04 -7.35 -1.28
CA ALA A 104 0.33 -6.11 -1.48
C ALA A 104 -0.68 -6.22 -2.63
N LEU A 105 -0.31 -6.87 -3.74
CA LEU A 105 -1.24 -7.14 -4.85
C LEU A 105 -2.37 -8.10 -4.45
N VAL A 106 -2.10 -9.09 -3.59
CA VAL A 106 -3.18 -9.91 -3.00
C VAL A 106 -4.11 -9.04 -2.15
N GLY A 107 -3.57 -8.12 -1.36
CA GLY A 107 -4.34 -7.12 -0.62
C GLY A 107 -5.22 -6.27 -1.54
N VAL A 108 -4.69 -5.79 -2.68
CA VAL A 108 -5.46 -5.08 -3.72
C VAL A 108 -6.58 -5.96 -4.27
N TYR A 109 -6.31 -7.23 -4.59
CA TYR A 109 -7.32 -8.17 -5.08
C TYR A 109 -8.47 -8.35 -4.09
N LEU A 110 -8.16 -8.60 -2.82
CA LEU A 110 -9.15 -8.79 -1.77
C LEU A 110 -9.96 -7.50 -1.53
N GLY A 111 -9.31 -6.33 -1.53
CA GLY A 111 -9.97 -5.04 -1.45
C GLY A 111 -10.89 -4.79 -2.64
N GLY A 112 -10.46 -5.10 -3.85
CA GLY A 112 -11.27 -4.99 -5.07
C GLY A 112 -12.47 -5.94 -5.07
N LEU A 113 -12.32 -7.16 -4.53
CA LEU A 113 -13.45 -8.07 -4.33
C LEU A 113 -14.44 -7.52 -3.29
N ALA A 114 -13.94 -6.95 -2.20
CA ALA A 114 -14.77 -6.38 -1.15
C ALA A 114 -15.52 -5.12 -1.61
N LEU A 115 -14.89 -4.27 -2.43
CA LEU A 115 -15.50 -3.08 -3.03
C LEU A 115 -16.53 -3.47 -4.11
N PHE A 116 -16.11 -4.28 -5.09
CA PHE A 116 -16.85 -4.39 -6.35
C PHE A 116 -17.60 -5.70 -6.54
N ALA A 117 -17.45 -6.67 -5.62
CA ALA A 117 -18.03 -8.01 -5.70
C ALA A 117 -17.79 -8.73 -7.05
N SER A 118 -16.68 -8.41 -7.74
CA SER A 118 -16.41 -8.86 -9.10
C SER A 118 -14.94 -9.26 -9.30
N GLN A 119 -14.73 -10.48 -9.79
CA GLN A 119 -13.41 -11.03 -10.12
C GLN A 119 -12.67 -10.16 -11.14
N GLN A 120 -13.35 -9.76 -12.21
CA GLN A 120 -12.71 -8.98 -13.28
C GLN A 120 -12.29 -7.59 -12.83
N ARG A 121 -13.12 -6.94 -11.99
CA ARG A 121 -12.80 -5.62 -11.43
C ARG A 121 -11.65 -5.70 -10.43
N ALA A 122 -11.62 -6.74 -9.59
CA ALA A 122 -10.53 -6.98 -8.67
C ALA A 122 -9.20 -7.27 -9.40
N ILE A 123 -9.21 -8.10 -10.44
CA ILE A 123 -8.03 -8.37 -11.27
C ILE A 123 -7.56 -7.10 -11.99
N ALA A 124 -8.47 -6.29 -12.53
CA ALA A 124 -8.11 -5.03 -13.16
C ALA A 124 -7.46 -4.04 -12.16
N ALA A 125 -7.95 -3.99 -10.91
CA ALA A 125 -7.33 -3.18 -9.86
C ALA A 125 -5.90 -3.64 -9.56
N VAL A 126 -5.68 -4.95 -9.47
CA VAL A 126 -4.34 -5.55 -9.28
C VAL A 126 -3.39 -5.14 -10.41
N LEU A 127 -3.84 -5.28 -11.67
CA LEU A 127 -3.02 -4.95 -12.82
C LEU A 127 -2.69 -3.45 -12.87
N LEU A 128 -3.68 -2.57 -12.63
CA LEU A 128 -3.44 -1.12 -12.59
C LEU A 128 -2.54 -0.70 -11.42
N ALA A 129 -2.65 -1.37 -10.27
CA ALA A 129 -1.74 -1.15 -9.14
C ALA A 129 -0.32 -1.58 -9.49
N PHE A 130 -0.15 -2.74 -10.14
CA PHE A 130 1.17 -3.24 -10.58
C PHE A 130 1.80 -2.36 -11.67
N PHE A 131 0.99 -1.89 -12.63
CA PHE A 131 1.43 -0.99 -13.70
C PHE A 131 1.69 0.45 -13.23
N ASN A 132 1.44 0.75 -11.95
CA ASN A 132 2.01 1.92 -11.32
C ASN A 132 3.44 1.61 -10.83
N GLN A 133 4.42 2.24 -11.49
CA GLN A 133 5.83 2.01 -11.25
C GLN A 133 6.28 2.18 -9.79
N MET A 134 5.58 3.02 -9.01
CA MET A 134 5.87 3.20 -7.58
C MET A 134 5.77 1.88 -6.81
N LEU A 135 4.73 1.08 -7.08
CA LEU A 135 4.57 -0.21 -6.41
C LEU A 135 5.68 -1.18 -6.85
N PHE A 136 5.99 -1.22 -8.15
CA PHE A 136 7.05 -2.08 -8.69
C PHE A 136 8.42 -1.75 -8.09
N VAL A 137 8.82 -0.48 -8.06
CA VAL A 137 10.12 -0.06 -7.51
C VAL A 137 10.20 -0.37 -6.01
N GLN A 138 9.17 -0.03 -5.23
CA GLN A 138 9.16 -0.29 -3.78
C GLN A 138 9.11 -1.77 -3.42
N SER A 139 8.59 -2.60 -4.31
CA SER A 139 8.62 -4.06 -4.16
C SER A 139 9.98 -4.68 -4.45
N ARG A 140 11.01 -3.90 -4.80
CA ARG A 140 12.31 -4.41 -5.26
C ARG A 140 13.51 -3.74 -4.57
N ILE A 141 13.26 -3.02 -3.48
CA ILE A 141 14.28 -2.33 -2.67
C ILE A 141 14.01 -2.62 -1.19
N ALA A 142 15.05 -2.73 -0.36
CA ALA A 142 14.92 -2.99 1.08
C ALA A 142 14.41 -1.76 1.87
N MET A 143 13.23 -1.26 1.52
CA MET A 143 12.53 -0.11 2.12
C MET A 143 11.43 -0.55 3.07
N LEU A 144 11.19 0.21 4.14
CA LEU A 144 10.13 -0.09 5.12
C LEU A 144 8.72 0.08 4.53
N ASP A 145 8.57 0.94 3.52
CA ASP A 145 7.29 1.38 2.97
C ASP A 145 6.47 0.25 2.36
N ILE A 146 7.10 -0.73 1.71
CA ILE A 146 6.38 -1.85 1.08
C ILE A 146 5.72 -2.78 2.10
N PHE A 147 6.36 -3.00 3.24
CA PHE A 147 5.80 -3.81 4.33
C PHE A 147 4.60 -3.10 4.96
N ALA A 148 4.73 -1.80 5.23
CA ALA A 148 3.64 -0.97 5.73
C ALA A 148 2.46 -0.94 4.73
N LEU A 149 2.75 -0.82 3.44
CA LEU A 149 1.75 -0.85 2.38
C LEU A 149 1.00 -2.18 2.34
N ALA A 150 1.70 -3.31 2.31
CA ALA A 150 1.08 -4.63 2.19
C ALA A 150 0.11 -4.91 3.35
N PHE A 151 0.56 -4.70 4.59
CA PHE A 151 -0.32 -4.82 5.76
C PHE A 151 -1.45 -3.78 5.73
N GLY A 152 -1.17 -2.54 5.33
CA GLY A 152 -2.19 -1.50 5.16
C GLY A 152 -3.28 -1.91 4.16
N LEU A 153 -2.93 -2.53 3.04
CA LEU A 153 -3.89 -3.02 2.05
C LEU A 153 -4.74 -4.18 2.56
N PHE A 154 -4.17 -5.09 3.35
CA PHE A 154 -4.96 -6.11 4.05
C PHE A 154 -5.91 -5.50 5.08
N ALA A 155 -5.47 -4.44 5.79
CA ALA A 155 -6.34 -3.70 6.71
C ALA A 155 -7.52 -3.05 5.96
N ILE A 156 -7.25 -2.40 4.83
CA ILE A 156 -8.27 -1.82 3.95
C ILE A 156 -9.24 -2.90 3.46
N ALA A 157 -8.73 -4.02 2.95
CA ALA A 157 -9.55 -5.11 2.44
C ALA A 157 -10.48 -5.69 3.53
N ALA A 158 -9.94 -5.95 4.72
CA ALA A 158 -10.71 -6.44 5.85
C ALA A 158 -11.75 -5.41 6.34
N PHE A 159 -11.39 -4.13 6.40
CA PHE A 159 -12.30 -3.06 6.78
C PHE A 159 -13.45 -2.92 5.79
N VAL A 160 -13.17 -2.83 4.48
CA VAL A 160 -14.20 -2.73 3.43
C VAL A 160 -15.10 -3.96 3.43
N HIS A 161 -14.54 -5.15 3.66
CA HIS A 161 -15.34 -6.36 3.81
C HIS A 161 -16.29 -6.24 5.01
N GLY A 162 -15.77 -5.87 6.18
CA GLY A 162 -16.55 -5.66 7.40
C GLY A 162 -17.62 -4.59 7.24
N PHE A 163 -17.33 -3.51 6.52
CA PHE A 163 -18.26 -2.40 6.27
C PHE A 163 -19.60 -2.88 5.69
N ARG A 164 -19.57 -3.92 4.85
CA ARG A 164 -20.75 -4.45 4.16
C ARG A 164 -21.51 -5.49 4.98
N GLN A 165 -20.96 -5.97 6.09
CA GLN A 165 -21.56 -7.01 6.92
C GLN A 165 -22.43 -6.40 8.02
N PRO A 166 -23.55 -7.03 8.40
CA PRO A 166 -24.32 -6.60 9.57
C PRO A 166 -23.53 -6.78 10.89
N ARG A 167 -22.64 -7.78 10.94
CA ARG A 167 -21.76 -8.08 12.07
C ARG A 167 -20.29 -7.91 11.67
N PRO A 168 -19.72 -6.71 11.78
CA PRO A 168 -18.39 -6.40 11.26
C PRO A 168 -17.23 -6.77 12.20
N GLN A 169 -17.52 -7.23 13.44
CA GLN A 169 -16.56 -7.33 14.54
C GLN A 169 -15.26 -8.07 14.16
N SER A 170 -15.38 -9.25 13.56
CA SER A 170 -14.21 -10.06 13.19
C SER A 170 -13.39 -9.42 12.07
N ALA A 171 -14.05 -8.86 11.07
CA ALA A 171 -13.41 -8.17 9.95
C ALA A 171 -12.73 -6.87 10.39
N PHE A 172 -13.35 -6.12 11.31
CA PHE A 172 -12.75 -4.92 11.91
C PHE A 172 -11.60 -5.25 12.86
N ALA A 173 -11.68 -6.34 13.62
CA ALA A 173 -10.56 -6.84 14.41
C ALA A 173 -9.37 -7.22 13.51
N LEU A 174 -9.63 -7.89 12.39
CA LEU A 174 -8.60 -8.21 11.40
C LEU A 174 -8.02 -6.95 10.75
N ALA A 175 -8.86 -5.95 10.45
CA ALA A 175 -8.40 -4.65 9.96
C ALA A 175 -7.47 -3.97 10.98
N GLY A 176 -7.84 -3.99 12.26
CA GLY A 176 -7.01 -3.47 13.34
C GLY A 176 -5.68 -4.19 13.50
N LEU A 177 -5.68 -5.52 13.41
CA LEU A 177 -4.47 -6.35 13.47
C LEU A 177 -3.49 -5.94 12.37
N PHE A 178 -3.96 -5.90 11.12
CA PHE A 178 -3.11 -5.52 9.99
C PHE A 178 -2.69 -4.05 10.03
N ALA A 179 -3.53 -3.15 10.52
CA ALA A 179 -3.17 -1.76 10.71
C ALA A 179 -2.10 -1.58 11.81
N GLY A 180 -2.14 -2.40 12.86
CA GLY A 180 -1.09 -2.50 13.88
C GLY A 180 0.25 -2.96 13.29
N LEU A 181 0.24 -4.01 12.47
CA LEU A 181 1.44 -4.48 11.74
C LEU A 181 1.98 -3.43 10.77
N ALA A 182 1.10 -2.74 10.03
CA ALA A 182 1.51 -1.67 9.13
C ALA A 182 2.22 -0.53 9.90
N THR A 183 1.65 -0.14 11.04
CA THR A 183 2.23 0.85 11.95
C THR A 183 3.56 0.39 12.53
N ALA A 184 3.71 -0.91 12.82
CA ALA A 184 4.93 -1.51 13.33
C ALA A 184 6.07 -1.60 12.29
N CYS A 185 5.76 -1.40 10.99
CA CYS A 185 6.77 -1.21 9.95
C CYS A 185 7.19 0.26 9.84
N LYS A 186 6.23 1.18 9.88
CA LYS A 186 6.44 2.63 9.77
C LYS A 186 5.21 3.38 10.29
N TRP A 187 5.39 4.49 11.01
CA TRP A 187 4.26 5.26 11.56
C TRP A 187 3.30 5.84 10.52
N SER A 188 3.70 5.97 9.26
CA SER A 188 2.75 6.27 8.18
C SER A 188 1.67 5.20 8.01
N GLY A 189 1.89 3.97 8.51
CA GLY A 189 0.86 2.94 8.62
C GLY A 189 -0.32 3.33 9.51
N LEU A 190 -0.13 4.26 10.46
CA LEU A 190 -1.21 4.81 11.29
C LEU A 190 -2.29 5.50 10.46
N PHE A 191 -1.96 6.02 9.27
CA PHE A 191 -2.95 6.78 8.49
C PHE A 191 -4.07 5.88 7.97
N VAL A 192 -3.78 4.60 7.70
CA VAL A 192 -4.82 3.62 7.36
C VAL A 192 -5.71 3.34 8.59
N LEU A 193 -5.12 3.17 9.77
CA LEU A 193 -5.86 3.00 11.02
C LEU A 193 -6.76 4.21 11.31
N ALA A 194 -6.19 5.42 11.21
CA ALA A 194 -6.87 6.68 11.41
C ALA A 194 -8.03 6.86 10.41
N THR A 195 -7.85 6.47 9.16
CA THR A 195 -8.91 6.47 8.14
C THR A 195 -10.06 5.55 8.54
N CYS A 196 -9.76 4.32 8.98
CA CYS A 196 -10.78 3.37 9.46
C CYS A 196 -11.53 3.92 10.68
N ILE A 197 -10.81 4.47 11.65
CA ILE A 197 -11.38 5.10 12.85
C ILE A 197 -12.28 6.27 12.46
N ALA A 198 -11.81 7.18 11.61
CA ALA A 198 -12.56 8.35 11.17
C ALA A 198 -13.88 7.96 10.51
N ILE A 199 -13.86 6.96 9.61
CA ILE A 199 -15.09 6.44 8.97
C ILE A 199 -16.07 5.94 10.03
N VAL A 200 -15.62 5.11 10.97
CA VAL A 200 -16.49 4.53 12.02
C VAL A 200 -17.04 5.62 12.93
N VAL A 201 -16.19 6.56 13.37
CA VAL A 201 -16.59 7.68 14.24
C VAL A 201 -17.62 8.57 13.55
N VAL A 202 -17.38 8.98 12.30
CA VAL A 202 -18.33 9.82 11.55
C VAL A 202 -19.68 9.12 11.40
N ILE A 203 -19.69 7.85 11.02
CA ILE A 203 -20.94 7.07 10.88
C ILE A 203 -21.65 6.95 12.23
N ARG A 204 -20.93 6.67 13.32
CA ARG A 204 -21.52 6.52 14.66
C ARG A 204 -22.07 7.84 15.20
N LEU A 205 -21.40 8.96 14.93
CA LEU A 205 -21.89 10.30 15.28
C LEU A 205 -23.20 10.59 14.56
N MET A 206 -23.27 10.33 13.24
CA MET A 206 -24.51 10.51 12.47
C MET A 206 -25.65 9.60 12.97
N GLN A 207 -25.36 8.35 13.36
CA GLN A 207 -26.35 7.46 13.99
C GLN A 207 -26.84 8.01 15.34
N GLY A 208 -25.93 8.54 16.16
CA GLY A 208 -26.27 9.19 17.43
C GLY A 208 -27.15 10.43 17.26
N TRP A 209 -26.88 11.24 16.23
CA TRP A 209 -27.71 12.37 15.82
C TRP A 209 -29.00 11.96 15.11
N ARG A 210 -29.22 10.64 14.92
CA ARG A 210 -30.37 10.08 14.20
C ARG A 210 -30.53 10.68 12.81
N THR A 211 -29.42 11.03 12.17
CA THR A 211 -29.41 11.58 10.81
C THR A 211 -30.07 10.59 9.86
N ARG A 212 -31.02 11.08 9.06
CA ARG A 212 -31.68 10.32 8.00
C ARG A 212 -31.68 11.17 6.73
N PHE A 213 -31.34 10.55 5.61
CA PHE A 213 -31.55 11.18 4.31
C PHE A 213 -33.04 11.08 3.95
N ALA A 214 -33.59 12.13 3.33
CA ALA A 214 -35.00 12.18 2.94
C ALA A 214 -35.38 11.00 2.02
N ASP A 215 -34.51 10.69 1.06
CA ASP A 215 -34.68 9.60 0.08
C ASP A 215 -33.60 8.53 0.27
N ALA A 216 -33.63 7.79 1.38
CA ALA A 216 -32.61 6.80 1.68
C ALA A 216 -32.55 5.67 0.63
N ASN A 217 -31.33 5.37 0.14
CA ASN A 217 -31.05 4.32 -0.84
C ASN A 217 -30.23 3.19 -0.20
N ALA A 218 -30.42 1.96 -0.70
CA ALA A 218 -29.68 0.79 -0.20
C ALA A 218 -28.16 0.88 -0.39
N GLU A 219 -27.71 1.65 -1.39
CA GLU A 219 -26.30 1.86 -1.75
C GLU A 219 -25.70 3.12 -1.11
N ASP A 220 -26.44 3.80 -0.22
CA ASP A 220 -25.91 4.96 0.48
C ASP A 220 -24.70 4.59 1.35
N TRP A 221 -23.70 5.47 1.35
CA TRP A 221 -22.49 5.33 2.17
C TRP A 221 -22.79 5.30 3.67
N TYR A 222 -23.92 5.88 4.08
CA TYR A 222 -24.40 5.90 5.45
C TYR A 222 -25.84 5.38 5.51
N ARG A 223 -26.12 4.51 6.49
CA ARG A 223 -27.47 4.04 6.83
C ARG A 223 -27.64 4.03 8.36
N PRO A 224 -28.80 4.42 8.90
CA PRO A 224 -29.02 4.44 10.35
C PRO A 224 -28.81 3.07 11.01
N GLU A 225 -29.10 2.00 10.29
CA GLU A 225 -29.02 0.61 10.77
C GLU A 225 -27.65 -0.04 10.49
N LEU A 226 -26.65 0.73 10.04
CA LEU A 226 -25.33 0.17 9.75
C LEU A 226 -24.66 -0.37 11.02
N TRP A 227 -24.36 -1.67 11.02
CA TRP A 227 -23.72 -2.40 12.12
C TRP A 227 -24.50 -2.33 13.45
N PRO A 228 -25.72 -2.90 13.52
CA PRO A 228 -26.62 -2.76 14.68
C PRO A 228 -26.00 -3.30 15.98
N ASP A 229 -25.21 -4.37 15.89
CA ASP A 229 -24.61 -5.05 17.05
C ASP A 229 -23.23 -4.48 17.43
N PHE A 230 -22.67 -3.56 16.64
CA PHE A 230 -21.33 -3.02 16.89
C PHE A 230 -21.42 -1.82 17.85
N ARG A 231 -20.63 -1.85 18.93
CA ARG A 231 -20.75 -0.98 20.10
C ARG A 231 -19.37 -0.45 20.50
N VAL A 232 -19.32 0.50 21.43
CA VAL A 232 -18.06 1.09 21.93
C VAL A 232 -17.03 0.04 22.37
N PRO A 233 -17.36 -1.03 23.12
CA PRO A 233 -16.37 -2.05 23.46
C PRO A 233 -15.76 -2.74 22.23
N HIS A 234 -16.58 -3.03 21.22
CA HIS A 234 -16.10 -3.61 19.95
C HIS A 234 -15.16 -2.64 19.23
N PHE A 235 -15.50 -1.35 19.20
CA PHE A 235 -14.63 -0.31 18.65
C PHE A 235 -13.28 -0.25 19.37
N MET A 236 -13.28 -0.22 20.70
CA MET A 236 -12.06 -0.19 21.51
C MET A 236 -11.20 -1.42 21.25
N VAL A 237 -11.80 -2.62 21.19
CA VAL A 237 -11.07 -3.85 20.87
C VAL A 237 -10.48 -3.79 19.46
N CYS A 238 -11.30 -3.49 18.45
CA CYS A 238 -10.90 -3.59 17.04
C CYS A 238 -9.89 -2.52 16.63
N PHE A 239 -10.02 -1.29 17.11
CA PHE A 239 -9.27 -0.14 16.58
C PHE A 239 -8.34 0.52 17.60
N VAL A 240 -8.31 0.07 18.85
CA VAL A 240 -7.38 0.56 19.87
C VAL A 240 -6.54 -0.58 20.44
N LEU A 241 -7.17 -1.55 21.12
CA LEU A 241 -6.46 -2.60 21.86
C LEU A 241 -5.70 -3.56 20.95
N ILE A 242 -6.36 -4.11 19.91
CA ILE A 242 -5.71 -5.04 18.98
C ILE A 242 -4.53 -4.37 18.24
N PRO A 243 -4.70 -3.22 17.55
CA PRO A 243 -3.58 -2.55 16.88
C PRO A 243 -2.43 -2.20 17.82
N ALA A 244 -2.73 -1.66 19.02
CA ALA A 244 -1.70 -1.28 19.99
C ALA A 244 -0.94 -2.50 20.52
N THR A 245 -1.63 -3.60 20.82
CA THR A 245 -1.00 -4.83 21.30
C THR A 245 -0.09 -5.42 20.22
N VAL A 246 -0.58 -5.50 18.98
CA VAL A 246 0.21 -6.00 17.85
C VAL A 246 1.43 -5.13 17.60
N TYR A 247 1.26 -3.80 17.62
CA TYR A 247 2.36 -2.85 17.46
C TYR A 247 3.43 -2.98 18.56
N LEU A 248 3.02 -2.98 19.84
CA LEU A 248 3.97 -3.07 20.95
C LEU A 248 4.66 -4.44 21.01
N ALA A 249 3.97 -5.52 20.62
CA ALA A 249 4.53 -6.85 20.59
C ALA A 249 5.75 -6.97 19.66
N THR A 250 5.83 -6.17 18.59
CA THR A 250 7.00 -6.19 17.68
C THR A 250 8.26 -5.60 18.31
N PHE A 251 8.18 -4.94 19.47
CA PHE A 251 9.36 -4.43 20.17
C PHE A 251 9.96 -5.48 21.11
N VAL A 252 9.22 -6.53 21.44
CA VAL A 252 9.65 -7.59 22.38
C VAL A 252 10.92 -8.31 21.90
N PRO A 253 11.12 -8.65 20.61
CA PRO A 253 12.37 -9.27 20.17
C PRO A 253 13.62 -8.40 20.43
N LEU A 254 13.47 -7.07 20.44
CA LEU A 254 14.59 -6.15 20.62
C LEU A 254 14.84 -5.73 22.07
N TYR A 255 13.80 -5.69 22.91
CA TYR A 255 13.85 -5.12 24.26
C TYR A 255 13.38 -6.11 25.35
N GLY A 256 13.03 -7.35 24.98
CA GLY A 256 12.38 -8.29 25.87
C GLY A 256 11.02 -7.77 26.35
N LEU A 257 10.63 -8.15 27.57
CA LEU A 257 9.40 -7.68 28.21
C LEU A 257 9.59 -6.36 29.00
N SER A 258 10.70 -5.64 28.77
CA SER A 258 11.02 -4.40 29.46
C SER A 258 10.06 -3.28 29.05
N PHE A 259 9.08 -2.98 29.91
CA PHE A 259 8.13 -1.90 29.67
C PHE A 259 8.82 -0.54 29.52
N THR A 260 9.86 -0.28 30.32
CA THR A 260 10.61 0.98 30.30
C THR A 260 11.32 1.18 28.97
N ASP A 261 11.99 0.15 28.45
CA ASP A 261 12.74 0.25 27.20
C ASP A 261 11.82 0.35 25.99
N ILE A 262 10.70 -0.38 26.00
CA ILE A 262 9.68 -0.29 24.95
C ILE A 262 9.07 1.12 24.92
N MET A 263 8.77 1.71 26.08
CA MET A 263 8.23 3.06 26.17
C MET A 263 9.27 4.10 25.75
N GLU A 264 10.53 3.90 26.13
CA GLU A 264 11.62 4.77 25.72
C GLU A 264 11.86 4.72 24.21
N ALA A 265 11.72 3.55 23.58
CA ALA A 265 11.72 3.44 22.13
C ALA A 265 10.62 4.29 21.48
N GLN A 266 9.41 4.37 22.06
CA GLN A 266 8.34 5.22 21.53
C GLN A 266 8.69 6.70 21.62
N ARG A 267 9.28 7.14 22.75
CA ARG A 267 9.72 8.53 22.92
C ARG A 267 10.79 8.91 21.91
N ARG A 268 11.76 8.03 21.67
CA ARG A 268 12.82 8.23 20.67
C ARG A 268 12.26 8.36 19.26
N ILE A 269 11.37 7.44 18.85
CA ILE A 269 10.71 7.53 17.55
C ILE A 269 9.95 8.86 17.42
N PHE A 270 9.22 9.28 18.46
CA PHE A 270 8.51 10.55 18.46
C PHE A 270 9.46 11.75 18.30
N ALA A 271 10.52 11.80 19.11
CA ALA A 271 11.52 12.87 19.09
C ALA A 271 12.19 12.97 17.71
N ASP A 272 12.69 11.86 17.16
CA ASP A 272 13.34 11.87 15.85
C ASP A 272 12.44 12.34 14.70
N ASN A 273 11.13 12.11 14.81
CA ASN A 273 10.16 12.52 13.79
C ASN A 273 9.63 13.96 13.97
N THR A 274 9.86 14.60 15.13
CA THR A 274 9.29 15.92 15.46
C THR A 274 10.32 16.99 15.78
N THR A 275 11.43 16.63 16.41
CA THR A 275 12.42 17.58 16.95
C THR A 275 13.74 17.61 16.17
N THR A 276 14.04 16.58 15.38
CA THR A 276 15.28 16.56 14.60
C THR A 276 15.15 17.48 13.39
N ALA A 277 15.85 18.61 13.43
CA ALA A 277 16.02 19.49 12.28
C ALA A 277 16.83 18.74 11.21
N ILE A 278 16.14 18.23 10.19
CA ILE A 278 16.80 17.56 9.07
C ILE A 278 17.14 18.65 8.04
N ALA A 279 18.39 18.63 7.55
CA ALA A 279 18.84 19.52 6.49
C ALA A 279 18.02 19.29 5.21
N GLY A 280 17.81 20.34 4.41
CA GLY A 280 17.13 20.24 3.12
C GLY A 280 17.78 19.18 2.23
N HIS A 281 16.97 18.39 1.53
CA HIS A 281 17.45 17.35 0.61
C HIS A 281 17.09 17.71 -0.83
N THR A 282 18.01 17.52 -1.77
CA THR A 282 17.82 17.89 -3.19
C THR A 282 16.57 17.27 -3.79
N TYR A 283 16.20 16.04 -3.40
CA TYR A 283 15.00 15.35 -3.90
C TYR A 283 13.73 15.55 -3.04
N MET A 284 13.72 16.46 -2.07
CA MET A 284 12.51 16.71 -1.26
C MET A 284 11.37 17.29 -2.11
N SER A 285 10.13 16.89 -1.82
CA SER A 285 8.94 17.39 -2.49
C SER A 285 7.75 17.51 -1.53
N SER A 286 6.87 18.47 -1.79
CA SER A 286 5.73 18.76 -0.93
C SER A 286 4.51 17.90 -1.28
N TRP A 287 3.70 17.58 -0.26
CA TRP A 287 2.53 16.72 -0.42
C TRP A 287 1.56 17.14 -1.55
N PRO A 288 1.24 18.43 -1.79
CA PRO A 288 0.30 18.80 -2.85
C PRO A 288 0.81 18.46 -4.26
N SER A 289 2.13 18.33 -4.40
CA SER A 289 2.80 18.09 -5.69
C SER A 289 2.82 16.61 -6.10
N TRP A 290 2.63 15.69 -5.15
CA TRP A 290 2.79 14.25 -5.39
C TRP A 290 1.79 13.66 -6.39
N PRO A 291 0.47 13.97 -6.34
CA PRO A 291 -0.46 13.40 -7.32
C PRO A 291 -0.20 13.88 -8.76
N PHE A 292 0.45 15.04 -8.92
CA PHE A 292 0.84 15.60 -10.20
C PHE A 292 2.21 15.11 -10.68
N LEU A 293 2.91 14.32 -9.86
CA LEU A 293 4.24 13.79 -10.15
C LEU A 293 5.28 14.87 -10.43
N VAL A 294 5.16 16.07 -9.84
CA VAL A 294 6.02 17.22 -10.21
C VAL A 294 7.51 16.94 -10.02
N ARG A 295 7.87 16.29 -8.91
CA ARG A 295 9.27 16.03 -8.54
C ARG A 295 9.43 14.58 -8.04
N PRO A 296 9.92 13.66 -8.88
CA PRO A 296 10.26 12.30 -8.49
C PRO A 296 11.54 12.27 -7.64
N VAL A 297 11.90 11.08 -7.19
CA VAL A 297 13.15 10.83 -6.44
C VAL A 297 13.99 9.82 -7.20
N TRP A 298 15.25 10.11 -7.44
CA TRP A 298 16.16 9.17 -8.08
C TRP A 298 16.79 8.31 -6.99
N TYR A 299 16.55 6.99 -7.04
CA TYR A 299 17.14 6.03 -6.12
C TYR A 299 18.51 5.56 -6.61
N LEU A 300 18.71 5.52 -7.92
CA LEU A 300 19.95 5.15 -8.57
C LEU A 300 20.03 5.80 -9.96
N PHE A 301 21.19 6.33 -10.32
CA PHE A 301 21.51 6.70 -11.69
C PHE A 301 23.02 6.62 -11.90
N GLU A 302 23.49 5.60 -12.64
CA GLU A 302 24.92 5.29 -12.75
C GLU A 302 25.30 4.90 -14.18
N LYS A 303 26.45 5.39 -14.64
CA LYS A 303 27.01 5.02 -15.94
C LYS A 303 27.65 3.63 -15.84
N VAL A 304 27.18 2.69 -16.65
CA VAL A 304 27.65 1.29 -16.68
C VAL A 304 28.36 0.92 -17.99
N GLY A 305 28.34 1.81 -18.99
CA GLY A 305 29.05 1.67 -20.25
C GLY A 305 29.00 2.96 -21.06
N ASP A 306 29.53 2.93 -22.29
CA ASP A 306 29.42 4.06 -23.21
C ASP A 306 27.97 4.28 -23.64
N ASP A 307 27.42 5.45 -23.26
CA ASP A 307 26.00 5.80 -23.38
C ASP A 307 25.04 4.74 -22.81
N ARG A 308 25.48 4.00 -21.77
CA ARG A 308 24.63 3.05 -21.03
C ARG A 308 24.60 3.38 -19.55
N PHE A 309 23.39 3.44 -19.00
CA PHE A 309 23.10 3.84 -17.63
C PHE A 309 22.16 2.85 -16.96
N ALA A 310 22.44 2.51 -15.71
CA ALA A 310 21.50 1.83 -14.82
C ALA A 310 20.74 2.89 -14.01
N ALA A 311 19.41 2.88 -14.10
CA ALA A 311 18.57 3.88 -13.47
C ALA A 311 17.42 3.26 -12.68
N ILE A 312 17.14 3.85 -11.51
CA ILE A 312 15.95 3.57 -10.70
C ILE A 312 15.37 4.91 -10.27
N VAL A 313 14.40 5.40 -11.03
CA VAL A 313 13.65 6.62 -10.73
C VAL A 313 12.34 6.22 -10.08
N PHE A 314 12.12 6.70 -8.85
CA PHE A 314 10.87 6.53 -8.15
C PHE A 314 9.86 7.59 -8.63
N LEU A 315 9.18 7.25 -9.72
CA LEU A 315 8.20 8.07 -10.43
C LEU A 315 7.00 7.19 -10.79
N GLY A 316 5.78 7.60 -10.45
CA GLY A 316 4.59 6.83 -10.82
C GLY A 316 4.24 6.91 -12.30
N ASN A 317 3.51 5.92 -12.81
CA ASN A 317 3.10 5.89 -14.21
C ASN A 317 2.05 6.99 -14.48
N PRO A 318 2.35 8.02 -15.29
CA PRO A 318 1.42 9.13 -15.53
C PRO A 318 0.13 8.68 -16.23
N LEU A 319 0.21 7.62 -17.06
CA LEU A 319 -0.95 7.04 -17.73
C LEU A 319 -1.91 6.31 -16.78
N VAL A 320 -1.48 6.04 -15.55
CA VAL A 320 -2.33 5.52 -14.48
C VAL A 320 -2.73 6.64 -13.53
N LEU A 321 -1.78 7.41 -13.00
CA LEU A 321 -2.02 8.33 -11.90
C LEU A 321 -2.74 9.61 -12.30
N TRP A 322 -2.50 10.18 -13.48
CA TRP A 322 -3.23 11.39 -13.89
C TRP A 322 -4.69 11.10 -14.26
N PRO A 323 -5.03 10.04 -15.02
CA PRO A 323 -6.43 9.66 -15.20
C PRO A 323 -7.12 9.32 -13.88
N ALA A 324 -6.38 8.83 -12.87
CA ALA A 324 -6.95 8.63 -11.54
C ALA A 324 -7.43 9.94 -10.91
N LEU A 325 -6.80 11.09 -11.18
CA LEU A 325 -7.27 12.40 -10.72
C LEU A 325 -8.64 12.76 -11.29
N ILE A 326 -8.87 12.46 -12.57
CA ILE A 326 -10.19 12.61 -13.20
C ILE A 326 -11.19 11.65 -12.55
N ALA A 327 -10.77 10.40 -12.31
CA ALA A 327 -11.60 9.40 -11.65
C ALA A 327 -11.97 9.80 -10.21
N LEU A 328 -11.10 10.50 -9.48
CA LEU A 328 -11.40 11.07 -8.16
C LEU A 328 -12.52 12.10 -8.23
N ILE A 329 -12.52 12.98 -9.23
CA ILE A 329 -13.60 13.97 -9.43
C ILE A 329 -14.93 13.25 -9.68
N ILE A 330 -14.92 12.18 -10.49
CA ILE A 330 -16.12 11.36 -10.74
C ILE A 330 -16.60 10.70 -9.46
N ALA A 331 -15.71 10.07 -8.69
CA ALA A 331 -16.05 9.45 -7.41
C ALA A 331 -16.57 10.49 -6.41
N LEU A 332 -15.98 11.68 -6.36
CA LEU A 332 -16.41 12.77 -5.48
C LEU A 332 -17.83 13.21 -5.82
N ARG A 333 -18.12 13.41 -7.11
CA ARG A 333 -19.47 13.72 -7.59
C ARG A 333 -20.46 12.61 -7.22
N ASP A 334 -20.09 11.34 -7.42
CA ASP A 334 -20.97 10.21 -7.10
C ASP A 334 -21.16 9.99 -5.60
N TRP A 335 -20.20 10.40 -4.78
CA TRP A 335 -20.35 10.42 -3.32
C TRP A 335 -21.25 11.59 -2.87
N ILE A 336 -21.01 12.83 -3.32
CA ILE A 336 -21.78 13.99 -2.87
C ILE A 336 -23.22 13.94 -3.39
N VAL A 337 -23.39 13.72 -4.69
CA VAL A 337 -24.70 13.75 -5.35
C VAL A 337 -25.40 12.39 -5.24
N GLY A 338 -24.67 11.32 -5.55
CA GLY A 338 -25.22 9.97 -5.58
C GLY A 338 -25.22 9.27 -4.23
N ARG A 339 -24.53 9.82 -3.21
CA ARG A 339 -24.36 9.24 -1.87
C ARG A 339 -23.78 7.82 -1.90
N GLY A 340 -23.12 7.43 -2.99
CA GLY A 340 -22.70 6.05 -3.21
C GLY A 340 -21.64 5.58 -2.23
N ARG A 341 -21.90 4.44 -1.56
CA ARG A 341 -20.96 3.78 -0.64
C ARG A 341 -19.61 3.48 -1.27
N ASP A 342 -19.60 2.87 -2.45
CA ASP A 342 -18.35 2.44 -3.06
C ASP A 342 -17.51 3.66 -3.46
N ALA A 343 -18.15 4.76 -3.89
CA ALA A 343 -17.51 6.05 -4.17
C ALA A 343 -16.85 6.64 -2.91
N PHE A 344 -17.61 6.65 -1.80
CA PHE A 344 -17.11 7.09 -0.51
C PHE A 344 -15.89 6.27 -0.06
N LEU A 345 -15.95 4.94 -0.14
CA LEU A 345 -14.86 4.08 0.34
C LEU A 345 -13.59 4.22 -0.51
N VAL A 346 -13.69 4.27 -1.84
CA VAL A 346 -12.49 4.48 -2.68
C VAL A 346 -11.86 5.85 -2.46
N LEU A 347 -12.67 6.89 -2.23
CA LEU A 347 -12.17 8.22 -1.88
C LEU A 347 -11.53 8.24 -0.50
N ALA A 348 -12.17 7.66 0.51
CA ALA A 348 -11.66 7.68 1.88
C ALA A 348 -10.29 7.01 1.98
N PHE A 349 -10.09 5.87 1.32
CA PHE A 349 -8.81 5.16 1.36
C PHE A 349 -7.74 5.71 0.41
N TYR A 350 -8.11 6.52 -0.58
CA TYR A 350 -7.15 7.33 -1.33
C TYR A 350 -6.74 8.59 -0.55
N LEU A 351 -7.72 9.38 -0.10
CA LEU A 351 -7.51 10.67 0.54
C LEU A 351 -7.00 10.56 1.97
N GLY A 352 -7.39 9.54 2.73
CA GLY A 352 -6.99 9.38 4.13
C GLY A 352 -5.47 9.32 4.32
N PRO A 353 -4.77 8.33 3.71
CA PRO A 353 -3.31 8.27 3.74
C PRO A 353 -2.62 9.47 3.08
N TYR A 354 -3.25 10.10 2.10
CA TYR A 354 -2.69 11.26 1.39
C TYR A 354 -2.74 12.55 2.22
N LEU A 355 -3.95 12.94 2.66
CA LEU A 355 -4.20 14.17 3.39
C LEU A 355 -3.67 14.14 4.83
N ALA A 356 -3.35 12.97 5.37
CA ALA A 356 -2.60 12.87 6.63
C ALA A 356 -1.29 13.67 6.59
N TRP A 357 -0.63 13.75 5.44
CA TRP A 357 0.59 14.53 5.26
C TRP A 357 0.36 16.05 5.26
N ALA A 358 -0.87 16.51 4.99
CA ALA A 358 -1.22 17.92 5.13
C ALA A 358 -1.33 18.36 6.59
N LEU A 359 -1.57 17.41 7.51
CA LEU A 359 -1.75 17.65 8.94
C LEU A 359 -0.45 17.55 9.74
N LEU A 360 0.62 17.01 9.13
CA LEU A 360 1.90 16.83 9.79
C LEU A 360 2.80 18.03 9.54
N PRO A 361 3.34 18.68 10.59
CA PRO A 361 4.20 19.86 10.48
C PRO A 361 5.64 19.47 10.07
N ARG A 362 5.80 18.58 9.08
CA ARG A 362 7.11 18.08 8.64
C ARG A 362 7.64 18.93 7.50
N THR A 363 8.82 19.51 7.71
CA THR A 363 9.50 20.36 6.72
C THR A 363 10.07 19.57 5.53
N LEU A 364 10.23 18.25 5.68
CA LEU A 364 10.79 17.35 4.66
C LEU A 364 9.81 16.25 4.27
N GLY A 365 9.34 16.35 3.03
CA GLY A 365 8.51 15.36 2.36
C GLY A 365 9.22 14.76 1.16
N PHE A 366 8.83 13.55 0.80
CA PHE A 366 9.28 12.88 -0.41
C PHE A 366 8.11 12.13 -1.04
N ILE A 367 8.12 11.98 -2.36
CA ILE A 367 7.01 11.39 -3.11
C ILE A 367 6.74 9.93 -2.75
N TYR A 368 7.68 9.19 -2.16
CA TYR A 368 7.42 7.81 -1.71
C TYR A 368 6.41 7.71 -0.57
N TYR A 369 6.16 8.80 0.16
CA TYR A 369 5.04 8.88 1.11
C TYR A 369 3.66 8.81 0.46
N TYR A 370 3.56 9.13 -0.83
CA TYR A 370 2.33 9.02 -1.62
C TYR A 370 2.01 7.58 -2.05
N LEU A 371 2.91 6.62 -1.84
CA LEU A 371 2.77 5.23 -2.28
C LEU A 371 1.41 4.57 -1.92
N PRO A 372 0.86 4.70 -0.70
CA PRO A 372 -0.45 4.11 -0.37
C PRO A 372 -1.59 4.70 -1.21
N ALA A 373 -1.66 6.02 -1.32
CA ALA A 373 -2.67 6.69 -2.14
C ALA A 373 -2.50 6.37 -3.63
N ALA A 374 -1.26 6.39 -4.13
CA ALA A 374 -0.93 6.01 -5.51
C ALA A 374 -1.32 4.56 -5.84
N THR A 375 -1.25 3.65 -4.86
CA THR A 375 -1.64 2.24 -5.04
C THR A 375 -3.17 2.10 -5.04
N THR A 376 -3.86 2.75 -4.11
CA THR A 376 -5.34 2.74 -4.03
C THR A 376 -6.02 3.52 -5.16
N ALA A 377 -5.28 4.35 -5.91
CA ALA A 377 -5.75 4.98 -7.15
C ALA A 377 -6.28 3.95 -8.16
N SER A 378 -5.76 2.72 -8.13
CA SER A 378 -6.29 1.59 -8.92
C SER A 378 -7.78 1.31 -8.64
N PHE A 379 -8.23 1.40 -7.38
CA PHE A 379 -9.64 1.24 -7.03
C PHE A 379 -10.50 2.38 -7.57
N VAL A 380 -10.00 3.62 -7.50
CA VAL A 380 -10.70 4.80 -8.01
C VAL A 380 -10.88 4.70 -9.54
N LEU A 381 -9.83 4.27 -10.25
CA LEU A 381 -9.89 4.03 -11.69
C LEU A 381 -10.90 2.95 -12.05
N VAL A 382 -10.83 1.77 -11.40
CA VAL A 382 -11.78 0.68 -11.66
C VAL A 382 -13.21 1.10 -11.34
N TYR A 383 -13.42 1.86 -10.27
CA TYR A 383 -14.72 2.42 -9.93
C TYR A 383 -15.26 3.28 -11.09
N ALA A 384 -14.48 4.27 -11.56
CA ALA A 384 -14.90 5.18 -12.63
C ALA A 384 -15.10 4.48 -13.98
N LEU A 385 -14.21 3.55 -14.35
CA LEU A 385 -14.24 2.82 -15.62
C LEU A 385 -15.34 1.75 -15.70
N THR A 386 -15.98 1.43 -14.57
CA THR A 386 -17.02 0.39 -14.49
C THR A 386 -18.37 0.89 -14.00
N ARG A 387 -18.57 2.21 -14.05
CA ARG A 387 -19.87 2.85 -13.80
C ARG A 387 -20.95 2.31 -14.74
N LYS A 388 -22.21 2.43 -14.31
CA LYS A 388 -23.36 1.97 -15.08
C LYS A 388 -23.36 2.58 -16.48
N GLY A 389 -23.44 1.72 -17.51
CA GLY A 389 -23.38 2.13 -18.92
C GLY A 389 -21.99 2.09 -19.55
N ALA A 390 -20.91 1.95 -18.77
CA ALA A 390 -19.56 1.81 -19.32
C ALA A 390 -19.40 0.41 -19.97
N PRO A 391 -18.89 0.32 -21.21
CA PRO A 391 -18.69 -0.95 -21.87
C PRO A 391 -17.49 -1.69 -21.25
N ARG A 392 -17.56 -3.03 -21.20
CA ARG A 392 -16.52 -3.86 -20.57
C ARG A 392 -15.14 -3.72 -21.22
N TRP A 393 -15.09 -3.43 -22.52
CA TRP A 393 -13.82 -3.22 -23.23
C TRP A 393 -13.05 -2.00 -22.71
N LEU A 394 -13.74 -0.96 -22.25
CA LEU A 394 -13.10 0.28 -21.78
C LEU A 394 -12.13 0.01 -20.62
N LEU A 395 -12.53 -0.82 -19.66
CA LEU A 395 -11.69 -1.20 -18.53
C LEU A 395 -10.41 -1.89 -19.00
N TRP A 396 -10.52 -2.87 -19.90
CA TRP A 396 -9.37 -3.66 -20.35
C TRP A 396 -8.48 -2.92 -21.33
N THR A 397 -9.04 -2.05 -22.16
CA THR A 397 -8.27 -1.10 -22.96
C THR A 397 -7.47 -0.18 -22.06
N PHE A 398 -8.05 0.34 -20.97
CA PHE A 398 -7.32 1.18 -20.04
C PHE A 398 -6.22 0.41 -19.29
N VAL A 399 -6.47 -0.85 -18.90
CA VAL A 399 -5.44 -1.75 -18.34
C VAL A 399 -4.28 -1.94 -19.34
N ALA A 400 -4.57 -2.12 -20.63
CA ALA A 400 -3.54 -2.22 -21.67
C ALA A 400 -2.73 -0.92 -21.84
N VAL A 401 -3.37 0.24 -21.77
CA VAL A 401 -2.68 1.56 -21.77
C VAL A 401 -1.76 1.70 -20.55
N GLY A 402 -2.24 1.32 -19.36
CA GLY A 402 -1.42 1.26 -18.15
C GLY A 402 -0.20 0.36 -18.33
N CYS A 403 -0.40 -0.84 -18.89
CA CYS A 403 0.69 -1.78 -19.22
C CYS A 403 1.71 -1.17 -20.19
N ALA A 404 1.26 -0.48 -21.23
CA ALA A 404 2.15 0.16 -22.20
C ALA A 404 3.01 1.24 -21.53
N GLY A 405 2.42 2.06 -20.66
CA GLY A 405 3.16 3.05 -19.87
C GLY A 405 4.18 2.41 -18.92
N PHE A 406 3.80 1.30 -18.28
CA PHE A 406 4.70 0.53 -17.40
C PHE A 406 5.91 0.01 -18.18
N VAL A 407 5.69 -0.65 -19.32
CA VAL A 407 6.75 -1.19 -20.17
C VAL A 407 7.67 -0.07 -20.68
N ALA A 408 7.11 1.06 -21.09
CA ALA A 408 7.88 2.22 -21.54
C ALA A 408 8.80 2.80 -20.46
N MET A 409 8.42 2.71 -19.18
CA MET A 409 9.18 3.25 -18.04
C MET A 409 10.16 2.23 -17.42
N LEU A 410 10.17 0.97 -17.87
CA LEU A 410 11.09 -0.05 -17.36
C LEU A 410 12.58 0.36 -17.46
N PRO A 411 13.08 0.97 -18.56
CA PRO A 411 14.50 1.37 -18.66
C PRO A 411 14.97 2.38 -17.61
N VAL A 412 14.04 3.10 -16.96
CA VAL A 412 14.38 4.10 -15.94
C VAL A 412 14.02 3.65 -14.53
N THR A 413 13.48 2.44 -14.35
CA THR A 413 12.95 1.97 -13.06
C THR A 413 13.37 0.55 -12.68
N ALA A 414 13.84 -0.24 -13.65
CA ALA A 414 14.47 -1.53 -13.42
C ALA A 414 15.94 -1.45 -13.86
N ALA A 415 16.87 -1.38 -12.91
CA ALA A 415 18.30 -1.20 -13.19
C ALA A 415 18.91 -2.26 -14.13
N VAL A 416 18.31 -3.45 -14.22
CA VAL A 416 18.72 -4.55 -15.11
C VAL A 416 18.48 -4.20 -16.59
N ILE A 417 17.53 -3.31 -16.85
CA ILE A 417 17.21 -2.81 -18.19
C ILE A 417 17.94 -1.48 -18.33
N GLU A 418 19.17 -1.54 -18.83
CA GLU A 418 19.99 -0.35 -19.05
C GLU A 418 19.31 0.63 -20.03
N THR A 419 19.52 1.93 -19.84
CA THR A 419 19.03 3.01 -20.71
C THR A 419 20.19 3.81 -21.30
N SER A 420 19.93 4.53 -22.40
CA SER A 420 20.82 5.59 -22.87
C SER A 420 20.41 6.95 -22.33
N MET A 421 21.30 7.95 -22.42
CA MET A 421 20.95 9.32 -22.02
C MET A 421 19.84 9.90 -22.89
N ALA A 422 19.81 9.55 -24.18
CA ALA A 422 18.76 9.96 -25.10
C ALA A 422 17.39 9.37 -24.70
N THR A 423 17.33 8.08 -24.35
CA THR A 423 16.09 7.44 -23.89
C THR A 423 15.66 7.99 -22.54
N PHE A 424 16.61 8.19 -21.62
CA PHE A 424 16.34 8.80 -20.32
C PHE A 424 15.67 10.17 -20.46
N ASN A 425 16.28 11.07 -21.25
CA ASN A 425 15.75 12.41 -21.49
C ASN A 425 14.38 12.41 -22.17
N ARG A 426 14.07 11.42 -23.03
CA ARG A 426 12.73 11.28 -23.64
C ARG A 426 11.66 10.88 -22.62
N LEU A 427 12.02 10.10 -21.62
CA LEU A 427 11.11 9.64 -20.57
C LEU A 427 10.95 10.67 -19.44
N MET A 428 11.94 11.56 -19.26
CA MET A 428 11.85 12.70 -18.34
C MET A 428 11.03 13.85 -18.94
N LEU A 429 9.70 13.71 -18.88
CA LEU A 429 8.76 14.62 -19.54
C LEU A 429 8.84 16.08 -19.07
N PHE A 430 9.30 16.31 -17.84
CA PHE A 430 9.44 17.65 -17.27
C PHE A 430 10.85 17.87 -16.74
N GLN A 431 11.31 19.13 -16.77
CA GLN A 431 12.58 19.52 -16.15
C GLN A 431 12.62 19.19 -14.65
N GLY A 432 11.48 19.21 -13.96
CA GLY A 432 11.41 18.82 -12.54
C GLY A 432 11.66 17.33 -12.27
N TRP A 433 11.72 16.50 -13.32
CA TRP A 433 12.07 15.08 -13.22
C TRP A 433 13.56 14.81 -13.38
N ILE A 434 14.32 15.82 -13.81
CA ILE A 434 15.76 15.79 -14.05
C ILE A 434 16.53 16.27 -12.81
#